data_AF-A0A956EU33-F1
#
_entry.id   AF-A0A956EU33-F1
#
_cell.length_a   1.000
_cell.length_b   1.000
_cell.length_c   1.000
_cell.angle_alpha   90.00
_cell.angle_beta   90.00
_cell.angle_gamma   90.00
#
_symmetry.space_group_name_H-M   'P 1'
#
loop_
_entity.id
_entity.type
_entity.pdbx_description
1 polymer ?
#
loop_
_entity_poly.entity_id
_entity_poly.type
_entity_poly.pdbx_seq_one_letter_code
_entity_poly.pdbx_strand_id
1 'polypeptide(L)'
;MAQPVPVTTNDSQTPTSLPGAIVRFAGDSGDGMQVTGSQFTVAAALARNDLATFPDFPAEIRAPAGTTFGVSGFQINFASRDVFTPGDAPDVLVAMNPAALKVNLPDLKPGGLLVLNSGAFSAGNLKKAGYTESPLENDSLSGYQVLSIDITKLTVAAVKEAGLSTKDANRCKNFWTLG
;
A
#
# COMPACT_ATOMS: atom_id res chain seq x y z
N MET A 1 -20.17 -8.48 17.84
CA MET A 1 -18.83 -8.90 18.32
C MET A 1 -18.26 -9.90 17.32
N ALA A 2 -17.67 -9.38 16.24
CA ALA A 2 -16.93 -10.22 15.30
C ALA A 2 -15.67 -10.75 16.01
N GLN A 3 -15.49 -12.07 16.01
CA GLN A 3 -14.22 -12.64 16.46
C GLN A 3 -13.12 -12.26 15.45
N PRO A 4 -11.91 -11.91 15.93
CA PRO A 4 -10.80 -11.61 15.04
C PRO A 4 -10.54 -12.82 14.13
N VAL A 5 -10.43 -12.56 12.83
CA VAL A 5 -9.97 -13.56 11.86
C VAL A 5 -8.55 -13.94 12.28
N PRO A 6 -8.25 -15.23 12.52
CA PRO A 6 -6.90 -15.64 12.89
C PRO A 6 -5.99 -15.37 11.70
N VAL A 7 -5.14 -14.36 11.82
CA VAL A 7 -3.93 -14.27 11.00
C VAL A 7 -3.07 -15.42 11.46
N THR A 8 -2.85 -16.41 10.61
CA THR A 8 -1.85 -17.45 10.84
C THR A 8 -0.48 -16.78 10.76
N THR A 9 -0.04 -16.15 11.85
CA THR A 9 1.38 -15.85 12.03
C THR A 9 2.08 -17.19 12.13
N ASN A 10 3.00 -17.46 11.22
CA ASN A 10 4.01 -18.48 11.50
C ASN A 10 4.81 -17.95 12.70
N ASP A 11 4.43 -18.36 13.91
CA ASP A 11 5.03 -18.00 15.22
C ASP A 11 6.50 -18.46 15.37
N SER A 12 7.16 -18.82 14.28
CA SER A 12 8.54 -19.29 14.21
C SER A 12 9.52 -18.26 13.64
N GLN A 13 9.06 -17.09 13.18
CA GLN A 13 9.96 -16.02 12.76
C GLN A 13 10.28 -15.10 13.94
N THR A 14 11.51 -15.17 14.45
CA THR A 14 12.02 -14.22 15.43
C THR A 14 11.96 -12.81 14.83
N PRO A 15 11.34 -11.83 15.51
CA PRO A 15 11.31 -10.44 15.04
C PRO A 15 12.74 -9.97 14.75
N THR A 16 13.00 -9.62 13.48
CA THR A 16 14.29 -9.07 13.09
C THR A 16 14.27 -7.57 13.36
N SER A 17 15.24 -7.08 14.13
CA SER A 17 15.39 -5.64 14.35
C SER A 17 15.89 -4.98 13.06
N LEU A 18 15.13 -4.01 12.56
CA LEU A 18 15.50 -3.21 11.40
C LEU A 18 16.00 -1.83 11.87
N PRO A 19 17.15 -1.33 11.35
CA PRO A 19 17.67 -0.02 11.73
C PRO A 19 16.81 1.14 11.20
N GLY A 20 15.92 0.87 10.26
CA GLY A 20 14.94 1.78 9.68
C GLY A 20 14.27 1.12 8.47
N ALA A 21 13.22 1.74 7.94
CA ALA A 21 12.51 1.24 6.78
C ALA A 21 11.96 2.39 5.93
N ILE A 22 11.93 2.17 4.62
CA ILE A 22 11.27 3.05 3.66
C ILE A 22 9.98 2.37 3.20
N VAL A 23 8.84 2.99 3.49
CA VAL A 23 7.52 2.49 3.10
C VAL A 23 6.92 3.45 2.08
N ARG A 24 6.41 2.91 0.96
CA ARG A 24 5.68 3.69 -0.05
C ARG A 24 4.25 3.19 -0.16
N PHE A 25 3.30 4.08 0.06
CA PHE A 25 1.88 3.86 -0.23
C PHE A 25 1.56 4.38 -1.62
N ALA A 26 0.95 3.56 -2.47
CA ALA A 26 0.64 3.91 -3.85
C ALA A 26 -0.81 3.53 -4.23
N GLY A 27 -1.49 4.44 -4.92
CA GLY A 27 -2.89 4.31 -5.34
C GLY A 27 -3.25 5.36 -6.38
N ASP A 28 -4.52 5.46 -6.75
CA ASP A 28 -4.95 6.52 -7.68
C ASP A 28 -5.00 7.88 -6.95
N SER A 29 -4.85 8.97 -7.71
CA SER A 29 -5.10 10.31 -7.22
C SER A 29 -6.55 10.42 -6.72
N GLY A 30 -6.71 10.93 -5.49
CA GLY A 30 -8.00 10.99 -4.81
C GLY A 30 -8.37 9.75 -3.99
N ASP A 31 -7.63 8.64 -4.09
CA ASP A 31 -7.85 7.47 -3.22
C ASP A 31 -7.37 7.72 -1.79
N GLY A 32 -6.61 8.79 -1.54
CA GLY A 32 -6.24 9.23 -0.19
C GLY A 32 -4.86 8.77 0.30
N MET A 33 -3.92 8.42 -0.58
CA MET A 33 -2.55 8.03 -0.21
C MET A 33 -1.84 9.08 0.65
N GLN A 34 -2.12 10.36 0.42
CA GLN A 34 -1.60 11.46 1.22
C GLN A 34 -2.13 11.43 2.66
N VAL A 35 -3.41 11.10 2.84
CA VAL A 35 -4.02 10.96 4.17
C VAL A 35 -3.42 9.75 4.88
N THR A 36 -3.33 8.61 4.18
CA THR A 36 -2.68 7.38 4.69
C THR A 36 -1.27 7.66 5.18
N GLY A 37 -0.44 8.26 4.32
CA GLY A 37 0.94 8.59 4.62
C GLY A 37 1.09 9.59 5.76
N SER A 38 0.21 10.59 5.83
CA SER A 38 0.20 11.56 6.94
C SER A 38 -0.11 10.88 8.28
N GLN A 39 -1.09 9.96 8.31
CA GLN A 39 -1.41 9.21 9.53
C GLN A 39 -0.27 8.26 9.94
N PHE A 40 0.37 7.59 8.98
CA PHE A 40 1.56 6.78 9.26
C PHE A 40 2.72 7.63 9.79
N THR A 41 2.92 8.84 9.25
CA THR A 41 3.92 9.79 9.73
C THR A 41 3.67 10.17 11.20
N VAL A 42 2.42 10.45 11.56
CA VAL A 42 2.05 10.71 12.96
C VAL A 42 2.35 9.49 13.84
N ALA A 43 1.99 8.29 13.41
CA ALA A 43 2.28 7.07 14.16
C ALA A 43 3.79 6.84 14.36
N ALA A 44 4.60 7.04 13.31
CA ALA A 44 6.05 6.92 13.37
C ALA A 44 6.68 7.94 14.34
N ALA A 45 6.21 9.19 14.31
CA ALA A 45 6.66 10.25 15.23
C ALA A 45 6.27 9.96 16.69
N LEU A 46 5.05 9.47 16.93
CA LEU A 46 4.59 9.04 18.26
C LEU A 46 5.43 7.86 18.79
N ALA A 47 5.87 6.98 17.90
CA ALA A 47 6.82 5.91 18.20
C ALA A 47 8.28 6.40 18.38
N ARG A 48 8.53 7.72 18.33
CA ARG A 48 9.84 8.36 18.54
C ARG A 48 10.88 7.98 17.49
N ASN A 49 10.45 7.61 16.28
CA ASN A 49 11.35 7.48 15.14
C ASN A 49 11.63 8.87 14.54
N ASP A 50 12.86 9.09 14.09
CA ASP A 50 13.13 10.17 13.15
C ASP A 50 12.65 9.76 11.76
N LEU A 51 12.26 10.74 10.94
CA LEU A 51 11.62 10.48 9.67
C LEU A 51 11.82 11.57 8.63
N ALA A 52 11.72 11.18 7.36
CA ALA A 52 11.57 12.07 6.23
C ALA A 52 10.50 11.53 5.28
N THR A 53 9.70 12.42 4.73
CA THR A 53 8.56 12.07 3.86
C THR A 53 8.73 12.64 2.46
N PHE A 54 8.08 11.99 1.51
CA PHE A 54 8.01 12.45 0.13
C PHE A 54 6.61 12.18 -0.43
N PRO A 55 5.75 13.21 -0.51
CA PRO A 55 4.47 13.09 -1.19
C PRO A 55 4.67 13.18 -2.71
N ASP A 56 4.16 12.21 -3.45
CA ASP A 56 4.27 12.11 -4.90
C ASP A 56 2.90 12.23 -5.59
N PHE A 57 2.81 13.13 -6.55
CA PHE A 57 1.56 13.50 -7.22
C PHE A 57 1.72 13.37 -8.73
N PRO A 58 0.71 12.79 -9.42
CA PRO A 58 0.75 12.70 -10.86
C PRO A 58 0.67 14.10 -11.49
N ALA A 59 1.35 14.27 -12.63
CA ALA A 59 1.25 15.50 -13.41
C ALA A 59 -0.14 15.70 -14.03
N GLU A 60 -0.87 14.61 -14.27
CA GLU A 60 -2.19 14.64 -14.89
C GLU A 60 -3.28 14.89 -13.84
N ILE A 61 -3.88 16.08 -13.87
CA ILE A 61 -4.87 16.53 -12.89
C ILE A 61 -6.19 15.76 -12.98
N ARG A 62 -6.51 15.13 -14.12
CA ARG A 62 -7.78 14.41 -14.34
C ARG A 62 -7.55 13.07 -15.07
N ALA A 63 -6.58 12.30 -14.62
CA ALA A 63 -6.34 10.98 -15.18
C ALA A 63 -7.56 10.07 -14.94
N PRO A 64 -7.95 9.23 -15.91
CA PRO A 64 -8.99 8.24 -15.68
C PRO A 64 -8.59 7.28 -14.55
N ALA A 65 -9.50 7.01 -13.63
CA ALA A 65 -9.26 6.10 -12.50
C ALA A 65 -8.86 4.69 -12.98
N GLY A 66 -7.82 4.14 -12.36
CA GLY A 66 -7.19 2.87 -12.68
C GLY A 66 -6.15 2.91 -13.81
N THR A 67 -5.71 4.10 -14.24
CA THR A 67 -4.65 4.26 -15.26
C THR A 67 -3.33 4.69 -14.64
N THR A 68 -2.21 4.40 -15.31
CA THR A 68 -0.86 4.71 -14.81
C THR A 68 -0.58 6.21 -14.69
N PHE A 69 -1.27 7.05 -15.47
CA PHE A 69 -1.10 8.50 -15.46
C PHE A 69 -1.64 9.17 -14.19
N GLY A 70 -2.55 8.49 -13.49
CA GLY A 70 -3.22 9.01 -12.29
C GLY A 70 -2.65 8.50 -10.98
N VAL A 71 -1.54 7.76 -11.01
CA VAL A 71 -0.98 7.16 -9.80
C VAL A 71 -0.37 8.24 -8.90
N SER A 72 -0.70 8.21 -7.62
CA SER A 72 -0.12 9.03 -6.56
C SER A 72 0.56 8.14 -5.53
N GLY A 73 1.58 8.68 -4.88
CA GLY A 73 2.36 8.01 -3.86
C GLY A 73 2.54 8.85 -2.60
N PHE A 74 2.84 8.18 -1.49
CA PHE A 74 3.42 8.78 -0.31
C PHE A 74 4.51 7.86 0.22
N GLN A 75 5.73 8.37 0.26
CA GLN A 75 6.87 7.66 0.83
C GLN A 75 7.25 8.22 2.19
N ILE A 76 7.62 7.32 3.10
CA ILE A 76 8.18 7.65 4.40
C ILE A 76 9.40 6.79 4.66
N ASN A 77 10.51 7.43 4.98
CA ASN A 77 11.68 6.82 5.60
C ASN A 77 11.62 7.10 7.09
N PHE A 78 11.67 6.07 7.93
CA PHE A 78 11.67 6.23 9.38
C PHE A 78 12.68 5.29 10.02
N ALA A 79 13.30 5.75 11.10
CA ALA A 79 14.36 5.02 11.78
C ALA A 79 14.55 5.46 13.23
N SER A 80 15.30 4.65 13.99
CA SER A 80 15.78 5.02 15.33
C SER A 80 17.03 5.92 15.31
N ARG A 81 17.60 6.15 14.12
CA ARG A 81 18.72 7.06 13.85
C ARG A 81 18.20 8.29 13.11
N ASP A 82 19.02 9.34 13.04
CA ASP A 82 18.70 10.55 12.29
C ASP A 82 18.43 10.25 10.79
N VAL A 83 17.33 10.80 10.26
CA VAL A 83 16.85 10.63 8.88
C VAL A 83 16.79 11.99 8.19
N PHE A 84 17.63 12.18 7.18
CA PHE A 84 17.71 13.44 6.44
C PHE A 84 17.07 13.37 5.05
N THR A 85 16.75 12.16 4.55
CA THR A 85 16.22 11.96 3.20
C THR A 85 15.06 10.96 3.21
N PRO A 86 14.07 11.11 2.32
CA PRO A 86 12.98 10.14 2.18
C PRO A 86 13.44 8.79 1.61
N GLY A 87 14.70 8.67 1.19
CA GLY A 87 15.28 7.47 0.58
C GLY A 87 14.92 7.30 -0.90
N ASP A 88 15.71 6.49 -1.62
CA ASP A 88 15.54 6.31 -3.07
C ASP A 88 14.58 5.15 -3.38
N ALA A 89 14.84 3.98 -2.81
CA ALA A 89 14.11 2.75 -3.09
C ALA A 89 13.35 2.25 -1.83
N PRO A 90 12.02 2.05 -1.89
CA PRO A 90 11.26 1.50 -0.77
C PRO A 90 11.70 0.08 -0.41
N ASP A 91 11.67 -0.21 0.89
CA ASP A 91 11.74 -1.57 1.44
C ASP A 91 10.37 -2.26 1.39
N VAL A 92 9.31 -1.46 1.51
CA VAL A 92 7.92 -1.90 1.45
C VAL A 92 7.14 -1.06 0.45
N LEU A 93 6.46 -1.71 -0.50
CA LEU A 93 5.50 -1.08 -1.40
C LEU A 93 4.09 -1.58 -1.07
N VAL A 94 3.20 -0.66 -0.74
CA VAL A 94 1.77 -0.91 -0.57
C VAL A 94 1.05 -0.42 -1.82
N ALA A 95 0.60 -1.33 -2.68
CA ALA A 95 -0.08 -1.00 -3.93
C ALA A 95 -1.59 -1.31 -3.85
N MET A 96 -2.40 -0.26 -3.90
CA MET A 96 -3.86 -0.34 -3.73
C MET A 96 -4.62 -0.81 -4.98
N ASN A 97 -3.96 -0.84 -6.14
CA ASN A 97 -4.51 -1.25 -7.43
C ASN A 97 -3.39 -1.66 -8.43
N PRO A 98 -3.72 -2.25 -9.59
CA PRO A 98 -2.72 -2.67 -10.58
C PRO A 98 -1.89 -1.53 -11.20
N ALA A 99 -2.47 -0.34 -11.41
CA ALA A 99 -1.74 0.79 -11.97
C ALA A 99 -0.65 1.27 -11.01
N ALA A 100 -0.98 1.38 -9.72
CA ALA A 100 -0.04 1.71 -8.66
C ALA A 100 1.12 0.71 -8.57
N LEU A 101 0.81 -0.58 -8.67
CA LEU A 101 1.82 -1.63 -8.77
C LEU A 101 2.74 -1.40 -9.98
N LYS A 102 2.15 -1.21 -11.16
CA LYS A 102 2.93 -1.09 -12.41
C LYS A 102 3.91 0.08 -12.39
N VAL A 103 3.48 1.22 -11.84
CA VAL A 103 4.28 2.44 -11.78
C VAL A 103 5.42 2.33 -10.75
N ASN A 104 5.18 1.67 -9.61
CA ASN A 104 6.12 1.71 -8.48
C ASN A 104 6.96 0.44 -8.29
N LEU A 105 6.58 -0.69 -8.89
CA LEU A 105 7.33 -1.95 -8.76
C LEU A 105 8.81 -1.83 -9.15
N PRO A 106 9.19 -1.09 -10.22
CA PRO A 106 10.61 -0.94 -10.58
C PRO A 106 11.49 -0.30 -9.51
N ASP A 107 10.90 0.51 -8.60
CA ASP A 107 11.63 1.19 -7.53
C ASP A 107 11.75 0.34 -6.26
N LEU A 108 10.92 -0.71 -6.10
CA LEU A 108 10.95 -1.59 -4.94
C LEU A 108 12.27 -2.37 -4.91
N LYS A 109 12.94 -2.35 -3.75
CA LYS A 109 14.18 -3.12 -3.55
C LYS A 109 13.97 -4.60 -3.90
N PRO A 110 14.96 -5.28 -4.51
CA PRO A 110 14.93 -6.73 -4.67
C PRO A 110 14.72 -7.42 -3.32
N GLY A 111 13.80 -8.39 -3.26
CA GLY A 111 13.42 -9.06 -2.01
C GLY A 111 12.57 -8.22 -1.05
N GLY A 112 12.22 -6.98 -1.43
CA GLY A 112 11.34 -6.10 -0.66
C GLY A 112 9.93 -6.65 -0.48
N LEU A 113 9.20 -6.09 0.48
CA LEU A 113 7.83 -6.49 0.79
C LEU A 113 6.84 -5.76 -0.11
N LEU A 114 5.98 -6.53 -0.76
CA LEU A 114 4.93 -6.04 -1.63
C LEU A 114 3.56 -6.38 -1.02
N VAL A 115 2.82 -5.36 -0.57
CA VAL A 115 1.47 -5.50 -0.04
C VAL A 115 0.47 -5.10 -1.11
N LEU A 116 -0.39 -6.03 -1.53
CA LEU A 116 -1.31 -5.85 -2.65
C LEU A 116 -2.77 -5.95 -2.20
N ASN A 117 -3.59 -4.97 -2.59
CA ASN A 117 -5.04 -5.09 -2.54
C ASN A 117 -5.54 -5.95 -3.71
N SER A 118 -5.55 -7.28 -3.55
CA SER A 118 -5.95 -8.22 -4.60
C SER A 118 -7.38 -8.01 -5.09
N GLY A 119 -8.28 -7.50 -4.23
CA GLY A 119 -9.64 -7.13 -4.60
C GLY A 119 -9.74 -6.03 -5.67
N ALA A 120 -8.65 -5.28 -5.92
CA ALA A 120 -8.59 -4.30 -6.99
C ALA A 120 -8.10 -4.88 -8.34
N PHE A 121 -7.64 -6.13 -8.41
CA PHE A 121 -7.07 -6.76 -9.61
C PHE A 121 -8.16 -7.40 -10.50
N SER A 122 -9.23 -6.65 -10.75
CA SER A 122 -10.26 -7.06 -11.72
C SER A 122 -9.76 -6.94 -13.17
N ALA A 123 -10.33 -7.72 -14.08
CA ALA A 123 -9.99 -7.65 -15.52
C ALA A 123 -10.09 -6.22 -16.09
N GLY A 124 -11.07 -5.44 -15.64
CA GLY A 124 -11.23 -4.04 -16.05
C GLY A 124 -10.08 -3.14 -15.59
N ASN A 125 -9.64 -3.29 -14.33
CA ASN A 125 -8.52 -2.51 -13.78
C ASN A 125 -7.18 -2.94 -14.38
N LEU A 126 -6.98 -4.23 -14.61
CA LEU A 126 -5.80 -4.76 -15.30
C LEU A 126 -5.69 -4.16 -16.70
N LYS A 127 -6.79 -4.16 -17.47
CA LYS A 127 -6.83 -3.56 -18.80
C LYS A 127 -6.51 -2.06 -18.78
N LYS A 128 -7.07 -1.30 -17.85
CA LYS A 128 -6.80 0.14 -17.70
C LYS A 128 -5.34 0.45 -17.31
N ALA A 129 -4.74 -0.41 -16.49
CA ALA A 129 -3.32 -0.34 -16.15
C ALA A 129 -2.40 -0.88 -17.28
N GLY A 130 -2.98 -1.40 -18.36
CA GLY A 130 -2.25 -1.93 -19.51
C GLY A 130 -1.55 -3.26 -19.24
N TYR A 131 -2.13 -4.11 -18.39
CA TYR A 131 -1.70 -5.50 -18.24
C TYR A 131 -2.40 -6.39 -19.28
N THR A 132 -1.63 -7.32 -19.85
CA THR A 132 -2.14 -8.40 -20.71
C THR A 132 -2.61 -9.59 -19.89
N GLU A 133 -1.94 -9.84 -18.77
CA GLU A 133 -2.22 -10.90 -17.80
C GLU A 133 -2.06 -10.38 -16.37
N SER A 134 -2.68 -11.05 -15.40
CA SER A 134 -2.61 -10.63 -14.01
C SER A 134 -1.20 -10.89 -13.45
N PRO A 135 -0.52 -9.90 -12.86
CA PRO A 135 0.76 -10.12 -12.19
C PRO A 135 0.63 -10.97 -10.92
N LEU A 136 -0.61 -11.20 -10.45
CA LEU A 136 -0.88 -12.13 -9.34
C LEU A 136 -0.91 -13.60 -9.78
N GLU A 137 -0.95 -13.86 -11.09
CA GLU A 137 -1.14 -15.20 -11.67
C GLU A 137 0.08 -15.66 -12.50
N ASN A 138 1.16 -14.88 -12.49
CA ASN A 138 2.40 -15.18 -13.20
C ASN A 138 3.62 -15.00 -12.28
N ASP A 139 4.82 -15.27 -12.80
CA ASP A 139 6.07 -15.23 -12.04
C ASP A 139 6.68 -13.82 -11.94
N SER A 140 5.98 -12.76 -12.37
CA SER A 140 6.53 -11.39 -12.41
C SER A 140 6.87 -10.83 -11.03
N LEU A 141 6.27 -11.37 -9.97
CA LEU A 141 6.49 -10.93 -8.59
C LEU A 141 7.43 -11.86 -7.80
N SER A 142 8.03 -12.87 -8.43
CA SER A 142 8.87 -13.89 -7.78
C SER A 142 10.12 -13.34 -7.08
N GLY A 143 10.58 -12.14 -7.47
CA GLY A 143 11.71 -11.45 -6.84
C GLY A 143 11.36 -10.71 -5.54
N TYR A 144 10.11 -10.77 -5.06
CA TYR A 144 9.62 -10.00 -3.92
C TYR A 144 8.92 -10.87 -2.89
N GLN A 145 8.83 -10.39 -1.65
CA GLN A 145 7.98 -10.98 -0.63
C GLN A 145 6.56 -10.45 -0.84
N VAL A 146 5.64 -11.29 -1.32
CA VAL A 146 4.29 -10.84 -1.71
C VAL A 146 3.26 -11.15 -0.61
N LEU A 147 2.59 -10.10 -0.13
CA LEU A 147 1.42 -10.19 0.73
C LEU A 147 0.18 -9.73 -0.05
N SER A 148 -0.53 -10.69 -0.63
CA SER A 148 -1.74 -10.45 -1.43
C SER A 148 -2.99 -10.61 -0.57
N ILE A 149 -3.70 -9.51 -0.32
CA ILE A 149 -4.85 -9.46 0.58
C ILE A 149 -6.03 -8.81 -0.14
N ASP A 150 -7.23 -9.37 0.02
CA ASP A 150 -8.45 -8.70 -0.42
C ASP A 150 -8.84 -7.59 0.57
N ILE A 151 -8.04 -6.53 0.59
CA ILE A 151 -8.19 -5.35 1.46
C ILE A 151 -9.60 -4.76 1.31
N THR A 152 -10.12 -4.74 0.08
CA THR A 152 -11.45 -4.22 -0.21
C THR A 152 -12.54 -4.99 0.53
N LYS A 153 -12.54 -6.32 0.42
CA LYS A 153 -13.50 -7.17 1.11
C LYS A 153 -13.35 -7.10 2.63
N LEU A 154 -12.11 -7.13 3.13
CA LEU A 154 -11.84 -7.10 4.57
C LEU A 154 -12.22 -5.75 5.19
N THR A 155 -12.02 -4.65 4.48
CA THR A 155 -12.47 -3.32 4.92
C THR A 155 -13.98 -3.27 5.06
N VAL A 156 -14.73 -3.74 4.04
CA VAL A 156 -16.20 -3.77 4.09
C VAL A 156 -16.70 -4.64 5.25
N ALA A 157 -16.03 -5.78 5.50
CA ALA A 157 -16.35 -6.63 6.63
C ALA A 157 -16.10 -5.93 7.97
N ALA A 158 -14.98 -5.21 8.11
CA ALA A 158 -14.61 -4.50 9.34
C ALA A 158 -15.58 -3.39 9.72
N VAL A 159 -16.16 -2.69 8.74
CA VAL A 159 -17.08 -1.56 8.97
C VAL A 159 -18.56 -1.94 8.85
N LYS A 160 -18.88 -3.23 8.73
CA LYS A 160 -20.25 -3.72 8.50
C LYS A 160 -21.25 -3.25 9.56
N GLU A 161 -20.84 -3.26 10.83
CA GLU A 161 -21.70 -2.87 11.95
C GLU A 161 -21.91 -1.33 12.03
N ALA A 162 -21.11 -0.53 11.31
CA ALA A 162 -21.23 0.93 11.28
C ALA A 162 -22.35 1.45 10.35
N GLY A 163 -23.05 0.56 9.62
CA GLY A 163 -24.17 0.93 8.77
C GLY A 163 -23.79 1.77 7.53
N LEU A 164 -22.53 1.74 7.12
CA LEU A 164 -22.03 2.51 5.98
C LEU A 164 -22.51 1.95 4.64
N SER A 165 -22.69 2.84 3.66
CA SER A 165 -22.86 2.43 2.27
C SER A 165 -21.59 1.73 1.76
N THR A 166 -21.68 0.88 0.73
CA THR A 166 -20.49 0.26 0.12
C THR A 166 -19.49 1.29 -0.39
N LYS A 167 -19.98 2.44 -0.89
CA LYS A 167 -19.14 3.54 -1.34
C LYS A 167 -18.34 4.12 -0.17
N ASP A 168 -18.98 4.38 0.96
CA ASP A 168 -18.30 4.95 2.13
C ASP A 168 -17.39 3.94 2.82
N ALA A 169 -17.80 2.67 2.90
CA ALA A 169 -16.95 1.59 3.40
C ALA A 169 -15.66 1.47 2.58
N ASN A 170 -15.73 1.60 1.26
CA ASN A 170 -14.55 1.58 0.39
C ASN A 170 -13.59 2.77 0.63
N ARG A 171 -14.06 3.88 1.20
CA ARG A 171 -13.19 5.02 1.57
C ARG A 171 -12.37 4.73 2.84
N CYS A 172 -12.72 3.68 3.58
CA CYS A 172 -11.99 3.25 4.79
C CYS A 172 -10.78 2.35 4.49
N LYS A 173 -10.58 1.92 3.24
CA LYS A 173 -9.51 0.95 2.87
C LYS A 173 -8.13 1.42 3.30
N ASN A 174 -7.88 2.72 3.24
CA ASN A 174 -6.62 3.31 3.65
C ASN A 174 -6.32 3.11 5.14
N PHE A 175 -7.32 3.29 5.99
CA PHE A 175 -7.17 3.06 7.43
C PHE A 175 -7.07 1.58 7.76
N TRP A 176 -7.80 0.73 7.03
CA TRP A 176 -7.64 -0.72 7.15
C TRP A 176 -6.20 -1.14 6.79
N THR A 177 -5.62 -0.54 5.74
CA THR A 177 -4.27 -0.85 5.27
C THR A 177 -3.17 -0.35 6.22
N LEU A 178 -3.46 0.66 7.05
CA LEU A 178 -2.53 1.15 8.07
C LEU A 178 -2.46 0.25 9.30
N GLY A 179 -3.55 -0.45 9.62
CA GLY A 179 -3.65 -1.35 10.77
C GLY A 179 -3.10 -2.72 10.47
#